data_AF-M2ZWU5-F1
#
_entry.id   AF-M2ZWU5-F1
#
_cell.length_a   1.000
_cell.length_b   1.000
_cell.length_c   1.000
_cell.angle_alpha   90.00
_cell.angle_beta   90.00
_cell.angle_gamma   90.00
#
_symmetry.space_group_name_H-M   'P 1'
#
loop_
_entity.id
_entity.type
_entity.pdbx_description
1 polymer ?
#
loop_
_entity_poly.entity_id
_entity_poly.type
_entity_poly.pdbx_seq_one_letter_code
_entity_poly.pdbx_strand_id
1 'polypeptide(L)'
;MSGSPKVVVPHREYFLFSGRPADAGFWGTPGPAFVWPADHAWCVAKDVDPHWAGIGATATTLDRLVADPRLDIVAADPDREQPAYR
;
A
#
# COMPACT_ATOMS: atom_id res chain seq x y z
N MET A 1 -23.07 8.64 -10.94
CA MET A 1 -22.09 7.81 -11.67
C MET A 1 -22.34 6.34 -11.33
N SER A 2 -23.33 5.72 -11.99
CA SER A 2 -23.53 4.27 -11.87
C SER A 2 -22.68 3.59 -12.95
N GLY A 3 -21.80 2.66 -12.57
CA GLY A 3 -21.01 1.85 -13.52
C GLY A 3 -19.50 2.14 -13.62
N SER A 4 -18.94 3.08 -12.84
CA SER A 4 -17.48 3.26 -12.80
C SER A 4 -16.79 2.05 -12.15
N PRO A 5 -15.66 1.56 -12.71
CA PRO A 5 -14.90 0.48 -12.11
C PRO A 5 -14.45 0.82 -10.69
N LYS A 6 -14.44 -0.18 -9.81
CA LYS A 6 -14.02 -0.03 -8.43
C LYS A 6 -13.03 -1.11 -8.04
N VAL A 7 -12.12 -0.75 -7.14
CA VAL A 7 -11.35 -1.73 -6.35
C VAL A 7 -12.01 -1.86 -4.99
N VAL A 8 -12.38 -3.08 -4.64
CA VAL A 8 -13.02 -3.43 -3.38
C VAL A 8 -12.04 -4.21 -2.54
N VAL A 9 -11.78 -3.73 -1.33
CA VAL A 9 -11.02 -4.42 -0.30
C VAL A 9 -11.95 -4.64 0.91
N PRO A 10 -11.60 -5.50 1.87
CA PRO A 10 -12.39 -5.62 3.08
C PRO A 10 -12.67 -4.24 3.69
N HIS A 11 -13.95 -3.95 3.94
CA HIS A 11 -14.44 -2.72 4.56
C HIS A 11 -14.32 -1.41 3.73
N ARG A 12 -13.76 -1.44 2.50
CA ARG A 12 -13.56 -0.21 1.71
C ARG A 12 -13.77 -0.41 0.20
N GLU A 13 -14.28 0.62 -0.47
CA GLU A 13 -14.45 0.66 -1.93
C GLU A 13 -13.84 1.94 -2.51
N TYR A 14 -13.04 1.81 -3.58
CA TYR A 14 -12.41 2.93 -4.25
C TYR A 14 -12.76 2.95 -5.73
N PHE A 15 -12.96 4.13 -6.31
CA PHE A 15 -13.04 4.26 -7.77
C PHE A 15 -11.68 3.99 -8.39
N LEU A 16 -11.67 3.20 -9.47
CA LEU A 16 -10.47 2.90 -10.24
C LEU A 16 -10.35 3.84 -11.43
N PHE A 17 -9.23 4.54 -11.48
CA PHE A 17 -8.81 5.36 -12.61
C PHE A 17 -7.57 4.75 -13.25
N SER A 18 -7.41 4.90 -14.56
CA SER A 18 -6.22 4.46 -15.29
C SER A 18 -5.78 5.57 -16.25
N GLY A 19 -4.47 5.71 -16.44
CA GLY A 19 -3.88 6.79 -17.22
C GLY A 19 -2.40 6.96 -16.89
N ARG A 20 -1.75 7.96 -17.51
CA ARG A 20 -0.36 8.26 -17.17
C ARG A 20 -0.33 9.04 -15.85
N PRO A 21 0.68 8.85 -14.99
CA PRO A 21 0.81 9.62 -13.75
C PRO A 21 0.77 11.14 -13.96
N ALA A 22 1.31 11.63 -15.08
CA ALA A 22 1.27 13.05 -15.44
C ALA A 22 -0.15 13.57 -15.72
N ASP A 23 -1.07 12.69 -16.14
CA ASP A 23 -2.47 13.05 -16.43
C ASP A 23 -3.32 13.13 -15.14
N ALA A 24 -2.82 12.59 -14.02
CA ALA A 24 -3.51 12.64 -12.72
C ALA A 24 -3.48 14.05 -12.07
N GLY A 25 -2.70 14.99 -12.64
CA GLY A 25 -2.59 16.36 -12.15
C GLY A 25 -1.90 16.46 -10.78
N PHE A 26 -2.42 17.34 -9.91
CA PHE A 26 -2.06 17.38 -8.49
C PHE A 26 -2.97 16.39 -7.77
N TRP A 27 -2.38 15.38 -7.12
CA TRP A 27 -3.12 14.32 -6.45
C TRP A 27 -4.06 14.81 -5.34
N GLY A 28 -4.10 16.11 -5.02
CA GLY A 28 -5.19 16.74 -4.28
C GLY A 28 -5.38 16.20 -2.86
N THR A 29 -6.42 16.71 -2.21
CA THR A 29 -6.89 16.18 -0.93
C THR A 29 -8.38 15.86 -1.06
N PRO A 30 -8.79 14.58 -0.92
CA PRO A 30 -7.94 13.40 -0.75
C PRO A 30 -7.34 12.92 -2.09
N GLY A 31 -6.06 12.55 -2.07
CA GLY A 31 -5.43 11.80 -3.16
C GLY A 31 -5.74 10.31 -3.13
N PRO A 32 -5.19 9.54 -4.09
CA PRO A 32 -5.50 8.13 -4.25
C PRO A 32 -5.09 7.35 -3.00
N ALA A 33 -5.93 6.42 -2.59
CA ALA A 33 -5.61 5.47 -1.53
C ALA A 33 -4.49 4.51 -1.97
N PHE A 34 -4.48 4.17 -3.26
CA PHE A 34 -3.56 3.22 -3.87
C PHE A 34 -3.18 3.67 -5.27
N VAL A 35 -1.90 3.54 -5.63
CA VAL A 35 -1.39 3.72 -6.99
C VAL A 35 -0.47 2.57 -7.34
N TRP A 36 -0.61 2.00 -8.53
CA TRP A 36 0.23 0.90 -9.01
C TRP A 36 0.44 1.00 -10.54
N PRO A 37 1.57 0.49 -11.06
CA PRO A 37 1.79 0.33 -12.49
C PRO A 37 0.92 -0.79 -13.07
N ALA A 38 0.72 -0.79 -14.40
CA ALA A 38 -0.15 -1.76 -15.07
C ALA A 38 0.27 -3.25 -14.88
N ASP A 39 1.53 -3.50 -14.55
CA ASP A 39 2.06 -4.84 -14.27
C ASP A 39 1.92 -5.26 -12.78
N HIS A 40 1.36 -4.41 -11.93
CA HIS A 40 1.19 -4.62 -10.49
C HIS A 40 2.50 -4.95 -9.74
N ALA A 41 3.67 -4.55 -10.27
CA ALA A 41 4.96 -4.90 -9.69
C ALA A 41 5.23 -4.22 -8.32
N TRP A 42 4.54 -3.12 -8.02
CA TRP A 42 4.61 -2.40 -6.75
C TRP A 42 3.35 -1.57 -6.52
N CYS A 43 3.15 -1.06 -5.30
CA CYS A 43 2.10 -0.08 -5.03
C CYS A 43 2.58 1.00 -4.05
N VAL A 44 2.00 2.19 -4.17
CA VAL A 44 2.01 3.21 -3.12
C VAL A 44 0.66 3.14 -2.42
N ALA A 45 0.66 2.83 -1.13
CA ALA A 45 -0.53 2.80 -0.29
C ALA A 45 -0.51 4.00 0.67
N LYS A 46 -1.55 4.85 0.60
CA LYS A 46 -1.73 6.00 1.48
C LYS A 46 -2.78 5.74 2.55
N ASP A 47 -3.80 4.95 2.22
CA ASP A 47 -4.91 4.66 3.11
C ASP A 47 -4.66 3.34 3.86
N VAL A 48 -3.78 3.42 4.86
CA VAL A 48 -3.40 2.30 5.73
C VAL A 48 -4.00 2.52 7.13
N ASP A 49 -4.76 1.54 7.60
CA ASP A 49 -5.44 1.58 8.91
C ASP A 49 -4.48 1.51 10.11
N PRO A 50 -3.43 0.67 10.10
CA PRO A 50 -2.28 0.82 10.99
C PRO A 50 -1.21 1.72 10.36
N HIS A 51 -0.36 2.31 11.18
CA HIS A 51 0.76 3.13 10.71
C HIS A 51 1.87 2.32 10.01
N TRP A 52 1.75 0.99 10.00
CA TRP A 52 2.66 0.05 9.36
C TRP A 52 1.98 -0.62 8.18
N ALA A 53 2.71 -0.82 7.08
CA ALA A 53 2.32 -1.69 5.98
C ALA A 53 3.01 -3.05 6.14
N GLY A 54 2.26 -4.15 5.97
CA GLY A 54 2.80 -5.50 5.99
C GLY A 54 3.40 -5.91 4.64
N ILE A 55 4.53 -6.61 4.65
CA ILE A 55 5.19 -7.13 3.44
C ILE A 55 5.36 -8.64 3.56
N GLY A 56 4.76 -9.40 2.65
CA GLY A 56 5.00 -10.84 2.49
C GLY A 56 5.99 -11.11 1.36
N ALA A 57 7.14 -11.71 1.67
CA ALA A 57 8.16 -12.06 0.69
C ALA A 57 8.96 -13.31 1.12
N THR A 58 9.92 -13.75 0.30
CA THR A 58 10.83 -14.84 0.68
C THR A 58 11.71 -14.43 1.87
N ALA A 59 12.15 -15.39 2.68
CA ALA A 59 13.01 -15.12 3.84
C ALA A 59 14.25 -14.28 3.45
N THR A 60 14.94 -14.64 2.37
CA THR A 60 16.10 -13.89 1.85
C THR A 60 15.77 -12.44 1.50
N THR A 61 14.57 -12.17 0.98
CA THR A 61 14.11 -10.80 0.71
C THR A 61 13.83 -10.05 2.02
N LEU A 62 13.15 -10.71 2.96
CA LEU A 62 12.83 -10.11 4.26
C LEU A 62 14.09 -9.77 5.05
N ASP A 63 15.09 -10.66 5.09
CA ASP A 63 16.37 -10.42 5.75
C ASP A 63 17.09 -9.19 5.20
N ARG A 64 17.05 -8.99 3.86
CA ARG A 64 17.62 -7.80 3.21
C ARG A 64 16.88 -6.53 3.57
N LEU A 65 15.55 -6.58 3.64
CA LEU A 65 14.73 -5.42 3.98
C LEU A 65 14.95 -4.99 5.43
N VAL A 66 14.97 -5.94 6.36
CA VAL A 66 15.24 -5.69 7.79
C VAL A 66 16.65 -5.14 8.00
N ALA A 67 17.63 -5.56 7.20
CA ALA A 67 19.00 -5.10 7.32
C ALA A 67 19.29 -3.75 6.61
N ASP A 68 18.35 -3.19 5.84
CA ASP A 68 18.57 -1.93 5.12
C ASP A 68 18.35 -0.72 6.06
N PRO A 69 19.41 0.04 6.42
CA PRO A 69 19.31 1.11 7.41
C PRO A 69 18.52 2.34 6.92
N ARG A 70 18.11 2.36 5.64
CA ARG A 70 17.27 3.44 5.08
C ARG A 70 15.78 3.18 5.30
N LEU A 71 15.41 1.97 5.70
CA LEU A 71 14.04 1.54 5.91
C LEU A 71 13.80 1.28 7.40
N ASP A 72 12.66 1.71 7.91
CA ASP A 72 12.18 1.29 9.23
C ASP A 72 11.32 0.04 9.04
N ILE A 73 11.91 -1.13 9.25
CA ILE A 73 11.28 -2.43 9.03
C ILE A 73 11.50 -3.29 10.26
N VAL A 74 10.40 -3.85 10.77
CA VAL A 74 10.41 -4.82 11.86
C VAL A 74 9.86 -6.15 11.37
N ALA A 75 10.39 -7.26 11.88
CA ALA A 75 9.82 -8.57 11.63
C ALA A 75 8.45 -8.67 12.29
N ALA A 76 7.43 -9.07 11.52
CA ALA A 76 6.10 -9.34 12.04
C ALA A 76 5.99 -10.81 12.47
N ASP A 77 5.59 -11.04 13.71
CA ASP A 77 5.22 -12.36 14.23
C ASP A 77 3.68 -12.45 14.20
N PRO A 78 3.06 -13.35 13.42
CA PRO A 78 1.61 -13.43 13.30
C PRO A 78 0.92 -13.86 14.60
N ASP A 79 1.64 -14.50 15.51
CA ASP A 79 1.11 -14.94 16.80
C ASP A 79 1.22 -13.85 17.90
N ARG A 80 1.75 -12.67 17.55
CA ARG A 80 1.89 -11.53 18.46
C ARG A 80 1.02 -10.36 18.05
N GLU A 81 0.77 -9.49 19.04
CA GLU A 81 0.17 -8.19 18.79
C GLU A 81 1.03 -7.39 17.80
N GLN A 82 0.40 -6.94 16.72
CA GLN A 82 1.08 -6.15 15.70
C GLN A 82 1.37 -4.74 16.20
N PRO A 83 2.51 -4.13 15.82
CA PRO A 83 2.86 -2.80 16.28
C PRO A 83 1.82 -1.76 15.86
N ALA A 84 1.36 -0.98 16.84
CA ALA A 84 0.46 0.15 16.66
C ALA A 84 1.03 1.36 17.40
N TYR A 85 0.71 2.58 16.93
CA TYR A 85 0.99 3.77 17.73
C TYR A 85 0.10 3.72 18.97
N ARG A 86 0.71 3.96 20.14
CA ARG A 86 0.02 4.15 21.41
C ARG A 86 -0.18 5.63 21.70
#